data_AF-A0A2K1K6Q2-F1
#
_entry.id   AF-A0A2K1K6Q2-F1
#
_cell.length_a   1.000
_cell.length_b   1.000
_cell.length_c   1.000
_cell.angle_alpha   90.00
_cell.angle_beta   90.00
_cell.angle_gamma   90.00
#
_symmetry.space_group_name_H-M   'P 1'
#
loop_
_entity.id
_entity.type
_entity.pdbx_description
1 polymer ?
#
loop_
_entity_poly.entity_id
_entity_poly.type
_entity_poly.pdbx_seq_one_letter_code
_entity_poly.pdbx_strand_id
1 'polypeptide(L)' 'VLWLMLQNIMHKIGFLKQWIRMIMTFYNKAFASMILDGIQKKPFQLKRLIRQVCPLMLYLYIFIKEMLNSILDDLS' A
#
# COMPACT_ATOMS: atom_id res chain seq x y z
N VAL A 1 -11.84 2.81 -4.12
CA VAL A 1 -11.51 3.53 -5.36
C VAL A 1 -10.00 3.55 -5.62
N LEU A 2 -9.17 4.16 -4.77
CA LEU A 2 -7.71 4.28 -5.02
C LEU A 2 -6.94 2.95 -5.14
N TRP A 3 -7.32 1.90 -4.39
CA TRP A 3 -6.61 0.62 -4.39
C TRP A 3 -6.79 -0.19 -5.68
N LEU A 4 -8.00 -0.17 -6.25
CA LEU A 4 -8.26 -0.76 -7.57
C LEU A 4 -7.48 -0.03 -8.67
N MET A 5 -7.35 1.30 -8.56
CA MET A 5 -6.49 2.07 -9.48
C MET A 5 -5.02 1.68 -9.33
N LEU A 6 -4.51 1.54 -8.10
CA LEU A 6 -3.13 1.09 -7.86
C LEU A 6 -2.88 -0.30 -8.44
N GLN A 7 -3.78 -1.24 -8.21
CA GLN A 7 -3.71 -2.59 -8.77
C GLN A 7 -3.67 -2.57 -10.30
N ASN A 8 -4.52 -1.75 -10.92
CA ASN A 8 -4.57 -1.60 -12.37
C ASN A 8 -3.29 -0.96 -12.94
N ILE A 9 -2.72 0.02 -12.25
CA ILE A 9 -1.44 0.64 -12.63
C ILE A 9 -0.30 -0.38 -12.54
N MET A 10 -0.19 -1.13 -11.44
CA MET A 10 0.82 -2.17 -11.29
C MET A 10 0.69 -3.26 -12.36
N HIS A 11 -0.55 -3.64 -12.72
CA HIS A 11 -0.80 -4.55 -13.83
C HIS A 11 -0.33 -3.98 -15.18
N LYS A 12 -0.60 -2.70 -15.46
CA LYS A 12 -0.19 -2.04 -16.71
C LYS A 12 1.32 -1.87 -16.83
N ILE A 13 2.02 -1.66 -15.72
CA ILE A 13 3.48 -1.53 -15.66
C ILE A 13 4.18 -2.90 -15.75
N GLY A 14 3.43 -4.01 -15.76
CA GLY A 14 3.98 -5.35 -15.95
C GLY A 14 4.52 -5.99 -14.66
N PHE A 15 4.09 -5.52 -13.49
CA PHE A 15 4.47 -6.16 -12.23
C PHE A 15 4.00 -7.62 -12.19
N LEU A 16 4.84 -8.48 -11.60
CA LEU A 16 4.52 -9.88 -11.36
C LEU A 16 3.21 -10.00 -10.56
N LYS A 17 2.28 -10.83 -11.05
CA LYS A 17 0.96 -11.04 -10.41
C LYS A 17 1.08 -11.41 -8.92
N GLN A 18 2.11 -12.16 -8.55
CA GLN A 18 2.37 -12.56 -7.17
C GLN A 18 2.73 -11.35 -6.28
N TRP A 19 3.49 -10.40 -6.82
CA TRP A 19 3.82 -9.13 -6.16
C TRP A 19 2.59 -8.26 -5.96
N ILE A 20 1.78 -8.11 -7.01
CA ILE A 20 0.51 -7.38 -6.94
C ILE A 20 -0.41 -8.01 -5.88
N ARG A 21 -0.52 -9.35 -5.85
CA ARG A 21 -1.34 -10.05 -4.87
C ARG A 21 -0.83 -9.84 -3.44
N MET A 22 0.47 -9.88 -3.24
CA MET A 22 1.08 -9.64 -1.93
C MET A 22 0.76 -8.23 -1.43
N ILE A 23 1.00 -7.21 -2.27
CA ILE A 23 0.68 -5.82 -1.99
C ILE A 23 -0.81 -5.66 -1.68
N MET A 24 -1.71 -6.15 -2.52
CA MET A 24 -3.15 -6.06 -2.29
C MET A 24 -3.61 -6.77 -1.01
N THR A 25 -2.95 -7.85 -0.61
CA THR A 25 -3.25 -8.57 0.64
C THR A 25 -2.89 -7.73 1.86
N PHE A 26 -1.71 -7.08 1.84
CA PHE A 26 -1.32 -6.14 2.89
C PHE A 26 -2.29 -4.96 3.01
N TYR A 27 -2.74 -4.41 1.88
CA TYR A 27 -3.64 -3.24 1.89
C TYR A 27 -5.09 -3.56 2.27
N ASN A 28 -5.63 -4.73 1.88
CA ASN A 28 -7.03 -5.08 2.14
C ASN A 28 -7.28 -5.70 3.51
N LYS A 29 -6.27 -6.37 4.09
CA LYS A 29 -6.41 -7.12 5.36
C LYS A 29 -5.68 -6.48 6.54
N ALA A 30 -5.33 -5.19 6.46
CA ALA A 30 -4.66 -4.52 7.56
C ALA A 30 -5.65 -4.27 8.73
N PHE A 31 -5.36 -4.87 9.88
CA PHE A 31 -6.05 -4.62 11.15
C PHE A 31 -5.06 -3.96 12.11
N ALA A 32 -5.51 -2.95 12.84
CA ALA A 32 -4.78 -2.42 13.98
C ALA A 32 -5.54 -2.69 15.26
N SER A 33 -4.80 -2.94 16.34
CA SER A 33 -5.32 -2.92 17.70
C SER A 33 -4.55 -1.86 18.48
N MET A 34 -5.25 -1.05 19.25
CA MET A 34 -4.64 -0.06 20.14
C MET A 34 -4.76 -0.53 21.58
N ILE A 35 -3.70 -0.32 22.36
CA ILE A 35 -3.72 -0.50 23.80
C ILE A 35 -3.96 0.88 24.40
N LEU A 36 -5.10 1.07 25.06
CA LEU A 36 -5.42 2.29 25.79
C LEU A 36 -5.47 1.94 27.28
N ASP A 37 -4.68 2.65 28.09
CA ASP A 37 -4.58 2.44 29.54
C ASP A 37 -4.30 0.98 29.93
N GLY A 38 -3.39 0.33 29.18
CA GLY A 38 -3.02 -1.07 29.41
C GLY A 38 -4.06 -2.11 28.93
N ILE A 39 -5.21 -1.68 28.42
CA ILE A 39 -6.28 -2.55 27.93
C ILE A 39 -6.23 -2.63 26.40
N GLN A 40 -5.98 -3.82 25.87
CA GLN A 40 -6.03 -4.05 24.42
C GLN A 40 -7.46 -3.94 23.90
N LYS A 41 -7.70 -2.98 23.01
CA LYS A 41 -9.00 -2.80 22.35
C LYS A 41 -9.11 -3.76 21.17
N LYS A 42 -10.36 -4.14 20.84
CA LYS A 42 -10.65 -5.04 19.72
C LYS A 42 -10.00 -4.52 18.43
N PRO A 43 -9.37 -5.41 17.64
CA PRO A 43 -8.76 -5.00 16.38
C PRO A 43 -9.83 -4.44 15.45
N PHE A 44 -9.54 -3.31 14.82
CA PHE A 44 -10.42 -2.69 13.84
C PHE A 44 -9.73 -2.66 12.47
N GLN A 45 -10.53 -2.83 11.43
CA GLN A 45 -10.01 -2.80 10.06
C GLN A 45 -9.57 -1.38 9.71
N LEU A 46 -8.34 -1.26 9.23
CA LEU A 46 -7.74 0.02 8.90
C LEU A 46 -8.33 0.57 7.60
N LYS A 47 -9.34 1.42 7.72
CA LYS A 47 -10.07 1.92 6.54
C LYS A 47 -9.32 3.00 5.75
N ARG A 48 -8.24 3.62 6.27
CA ARG A 48 -7.45 4.61 5.47
C ARG A 48 -6.14 5.18 6.06
N LEU A 49 -5.93 5.18 7.38
CA LEU A 49 -5.11 6.24 8.01
C LEU A 49 -3.89 5.84 8.84
N ILE A 50 -3.36 4.61 8.78
CA ILE A 50 -1.96 4.38 9.20
C ILE A 50 -1.02 4.66 8.03
N ARG A 51 -1.15 5.86 7.46
CA ARG A 51 -0.29 6.36 6.39
C ARG A 51 0.89 7.20 6.89
N GLN A 52 1.00 7.45 8.20
CA GLN A 52 2.11 8.24 8.75
C GLN A 52 3.19 7.42 9.48
N VAL A 53 2.91 6.19 9.91
CA VAL A 53 3.81 5.46 10.84
C VAL A 53 4.16 4.05 10.35
N CYS A 54 3.66 3.62 9.18
CA CYS A 54 4.04 2.32 8.65
C CYS A 54 5.24 2.51 7.69
N PRO A 55 6.48 2.20 8.11
CA PRO A 55 7.67 2.42 7.27
C PRO A 55 7.54 1.73 5.91
N LEU A 56 6.93 0.54 5.88
CA LEU A 56 6.68 -0.22 4.66
C LEU A 56 5.81 0.53 3.63
N MET A 57 4.83 1.31 4.09
CA MET A 57 3.97 2.08 3.18
C MET A 57 4.73 3.26 2.55
N LEU A 58 5.66 3.84 3.30
CA LEU A 58 6.53 4.91 2.84
C LEU A 58 7.50 4.40 1.76
N TYR A 59 8.10 3.22 1.98
CA TYR A 59 8.93 2.56 0.97
C TYR A 59 8.17 2.22 -0.31
N LEU A 60 6.96 1.66 -0.20
CA LEU A 60 6.15 1.35 -1.37
C LEU A 60 5.74 2.61 -2.14
N TYR A 61 5.45 3.72 -1.44
CA TYR A 61 5.14 4.99 -2.09
C TYR A 61 6.35 5.56 -2.84
N ILE A 62 7.54 5.55 -2.21
CA ILE A 62 8.79 6.02 -2.84
C ILE A 62 9.12 5.16 -4.06
N PHE A 63 9.06 3.83 -3.92
CA PHE A 63 9.33 2.90 -5.00
C PHE A 63 8.39 3.08 -6.20
N ILE A 64 7.08 3.23 -5.94
CA ILE A 64 6.09 3.46 -7.01
C ILE A 64 6.32 4.83 -7.66
N LYS A 65 6.70 5.85 -6.89
CA LYS A 65 7.01 7.19 -7.41
C LYS A 65 8.23 7.17 -8.33
N GLU A 66 9.31 6.49 -7.94
CA GLU A 66 10.52 6.37 -8.77
C GLU A 66 10.23 5.60 -10.07
N MET A 67 9.48 4.49 -9.98
CA MET A 67 9.07 3.73 -11.16
C MET A 67 8.22 4.58 -12.11
N LEU A 68 7.29 5.37 -11.60
CA LEU A 68 6.46 6.26 -12.42
C LEU A 68 7.28 7.37 -13.07
N ASN A 69 8.25 7.95 -12.36
CA ASN A 69 9.15 8.96 -12.92
C ASN A 69 10.02 8.36 -14.05
N SER A 70 10.60 7.17 -13.85
CA SER A 70 11.38 6.50 -14.89
C SER A 70 10.57 6.24 -16.16
N ILE A 71 9.30 5.83 -16.02
CA ILE A 71 8.41 5.61 -17.17
C ILE A 71 8.08 6.92 -17.89
N LEU A 72 7.91 8.01 -17.13
CA LEU A 72 7.64 9.33 -17.71
C LEU A 72 8.87 9.90 -18.43
N ASP A 73 10.06 9.71 -17.88
CA ASP A 73 11.32 10.13 -18.48
C ASP A 73 11.63 9.32 -19.77
N ASP A 74 11.29 8.03 -19.82
CA ASP A 74 11.40 7.20 -21.04
C ASP A 74 10.40 7.60 -22.14
N LEU A 75 9.35 8.38 -21.81
CA LEU A 75 8.32 8.85 -22.74
C LEU A 75 8.55 10.27 -23.28
N SER A 76 9.53 11.00 -22.74
CA SER A 76 9.90 12.38 -23.12
C SER A 76 11.14 12.43 -24.01
#